data_AF-A0A2K6AIB0-F1
#
_entry.id   AF-A0A2K6AIB0-F1
#
_cell.length_a   1.000
_cell.length_b   1.000
_cell.length_c   1.000
_cell.angle_alpha   90.00
_cell.angle_beta   90.00
_cell.angle_gamma   90.00
#
_symmetry.space_group_name_H-M   'P 1'
#
loop_
_entity.id
_entity.type
_entity.pdbx_description
1 polymer ?
#
loop_
_entity_poly.entity_id
_entity_poly.type
_entity_poly.pdbx_seq_one_letter_code
_entity_poly.pdbx_strand_id
1 'polypeptide(L)'
;MSTNICSFKDRCVSILCCKFCKQVLSSRGMKAVLLADTEIDLFSTDIPPTNAVDFTGRCYFTKICKCKLKDIACLKWCKRPTLGQLARDRREYR
;
A
#
# COMPACT_ATOMS: atom_id res chain seq x y z
N MET A 1 16.17 23.25 28.46
CA MET A 1 15.52 22.09 27.79
C MET A 1 15.30 22.48 26.34
N SER A 2 16.11 21.97 25.41
CA SER A 2 15.95 22.27 23.99
C SER A 2 14.73 21.54 23.46
N THR A 3 13.68 22.28 23.11
CA THR A 3 12.56 21.75 22.35
C THR A 3 13.09 21.32 20.99
N ASN A 4 13.23 20.01 20.78
CA ASN A 4 13.57 19.46 19.48
C ASN A 4 12.34 19.65 18.58
N ILE A 5 12.25 20.81 17.94
CA ILE A 5 11.17 21.13 17.01
C ILE A 5 11.41 20.30 15.76
N CYS A 6 10.94 19.05 15.73
CA CYS A 6 10.92 18.29 14.49
C CYS A 6 9.95 18.99 13.53
N SER A 7 10.46 19.48 12.40
CA SER A 7 9.62 20.00 11.33
C SER A 7 8.79 18.85 10.75
N PHE A 8 7.63 19.14 10.16
CA PHE A 8 6.88 18.13 9.40
C PHE A 8 7.75 17.45 8.33
N LYS A 9 8.73 18.19 7.78
CA LYS A 9 9.71 17.70 6.81
C LYS A 9 10.66 16.63 7.38
N ASP A 10 10.82 16.57 8.70
CA ASP A 10 11.71 15.63 9.40
C ASP A 10 10.99 14.32 9.75
N ARG A 11 9.68 14.22 9.51
CA ARG A 11 8.93 12.97 9.73
C ARG A 11 9.40 11.92 8.74
N CYS A 12 9.79 10.75 9.26
CA CYS A 12 10.31 9.64 8.46
C CYS A 12 9.32 9.21 7.38
N VAL A 13 9.68 9.53 6.15
CA VAL A 13 9.05 8.99 4.96
C VAL A 13 9.63 7.60 4.70
N SER A 14 8.78 6.60 4.61
CA SER A 14 9.14 5.21 4.34
C SER A 14 9.10 4.91 2.85
N ILE A 15 10.08 4.13 2.38
CA ILE A 15 10.06 3.56 1.04
C ILE A 15 9.25 2.27 1.08
N LEU A 16 8.16 2.22 0.31
CA LEU A 16 7.30 1.06 0.16
C LEU A 16 7.78 0.22 -1.01
N CYS A 17 8.06 -1.05 -0.75
CA CYS A 17 8.52 -2.00 -1.76
C CYS A 17 7.56 -3.19 -1.89
N CYS A 18 7.39 -3.71 -3.11
CA CYS A 18 6.66 -4.96 -3.31
C CYS A 18 7.40 -6.11 -2.61
N LYS A 19 6.70 -6.84 -1.74
CA LYS A 19 7.28 -7.96 -1.00
C LYS A 19 7.92 -9.03 -1.92
N PHE A 20 7.33 -9.25 -3.09
CA PHE A 20 7.71 -10.30 -4.04
C PHE A 20 8.81 -9.87 -5.02
N CYS A 21 8.59 -8.81 -5.79
CA CYS A 21 9.53 -8.41 -6.85
C CYS A 21 10.53 -7.31 -6.43
N LYS A 22 10.44 -6.85 -5.16
CA LYS A 22 11.24 -5.77 -4.57
C LYS A 22 11.19 -4.43 -5.29
N GLN A 23 10.28 -4.27 -6.26
CA GLN A 23 10.05 -2.98 -6.92
C GLN A 23 9.63 -1.93 -5.89
N VAL A 24 10.25 -0.75 -5.96
CA VAL A 24 9.78 0.43 -5.21
C VAL A 24 8.41 0.82 -5.74
N LEU A 25 7.42 0.79 -4.86
CA LEU A 25 6.06 1.22 -5.14
C LEU A 25 5.96 2.72 -4.90
N SER A 26 6.37 3.20 -3.73
CA SER A 26 6.37 4.62 -3.37
C SER A 26 7.59 4.94 -2.52
N SER A 27 8.21 6.10 -2.76
CA SER A 27 9.23 6.67 -1.88
C SER A 27 8.63 7.65 -0.85
N ARG A 28 7.29 7.77 -0.81
CA ARG A 28 6.56 8.78 -0.05
C ARG A 28 5.51 8.20 0.91
N GLY A 29 5.82 7.04 1.50
CA GLY A 29 4.92 6.36 2.43
C GLY A 29 5.01 6.95 3.85
N MET A 30 3.92 7.50 4.36
CA MET A 30 3.80 7.90 5.76
C MET A 30 3.11 6.80 6.56
N LYS A 31 3.72 6.30 7.63
CA LYS A 31 3.09 5.29 8.49
C LYS A 31 1.86 5.89 9.16
N ALA A 32 0.72 5.24 8.97
CA ALA A 32 -0.52 5.49 9.68
C ALA A 32 -0.72 4.39 10.72
N VAL A 33 -1.17 4.77 11.91
CA VAL A 33 -1.46 3.83 13.00
C VAL A 33 -2.95 3.91 13.28
N LEU A 34 -3.66 2.79 13.21
CA LEU A 34 -5.03 2.74 13.69
C LEU A 34 -5.00 2.65 15.21
N LEU A 35 -5.75 3.54 15.89
CA LEU A 35 -5.84 3.51 17.34
C LEU A 35 -6.51 2.23 17.87
N ALA A 36 -7.36 1.60 17.05
CA ALA A 36 -8.08 0.38 17.39
C ALA A 36 -7.30 -0.91 17.06
N ASP A 37 -6.28 -0.84 16.20
CA ASP A 37 -5.50 -1.99 15.76
C ASP A 37 -4.08 -1.55 15.37
N THR A 38 -3.11 -1.88 16.22
CA THR A 38 -1.70 -1.54 16.00
C THR A 38 -0.90 -2.67 15.35
N GLU A 39 -1.51 -3.84 15.11
CA GLU A 39 -0.84 -4.98 14.46
C GLU A 39 -0.77 -4.78 12.94
N ILE A 40 -1.71 -4.03 12.38
CA ILE A 40 -1.74 -3.71 10.95
C ILE A 40 -0.92 -2.46 10.67
N ASP A 41 0.16 -2.64 9.91
CA ASP A 41 0.91 -1.52 9.34
C ASP A 41 0.15 -0.90 8.16
N LEU A 42 -0.34 0.33 8.36
CA LEU A 42 -0.90 1.14 7.28
C LEU A 42 0.08 2.22 6.85
N PHE A 43 0.05 2.54 5.56
CA PHE A 43 0.82 3.64 5.00
C PHE A 43 -0.06 4.49 4.11
N SER A 44 0.05 5.81 4.25
CA SER A 44 -0.57 6.80 3.39
C SER A 44 0.45 7.34 2.40
N THR A 45 0.03 7.56 1.15
CA THR A 45 0.83 8.17 0.10
C THR A 45 0.09 9.37 -0.44
N ASP A 46 0.77 10.51 -0.56
CA ASP A 46 0.21 11.76 -1.06
C ASP A 46 0.04 11.80 -2.59
N ILE A 47 0.73 10.92 -3.35
CA ILE A 47 0.51 10.71 -4.79
C ILE A 47 0.39 9.21 -5.05
N PRO A 48 -0.56 8.78 -5.91
CA PRO A 48 -0.67 7.38 -6.29
C PRO A 48 0.63 6.89 -6.94
N PRO A 49 1.19 5.74 -6.51
CA PRO A 49 2.44 5.20 -7.04
C PRO A 49 2.33 4.87 -8.53
N THR A 50 2.73 5.81 -9.37
CA THR A 50 2.50 5.77 -10.82
C THR A 50 3.44 4.75 -11.47
N ASN A 51 2.95 3.99 -12.45
CA ASN A 51 3.70 2.97 -13.21
C ASN A 51 4.24 1.77 -12.39
N ALA A 52 4.09 1.77 -11.06
CA ALA A 52 4.54 0.67 -10.19
C ALA A 52 3.42 -0.28 -9.77
N VAL A 53 2.20 0.24 -9.64
CA VAL A 53 0.99 -0.53 -9.33
C VAL A 53 -0.13 -0.20 -10.32
N ASP A 54 -1.13 -1.05 -10.36
CA ASP A 54 -2.41 -0.79 -11.03
C ASP A 54 -3.56 -1.40 -10.23
N PHE A 55 -4.76 -0.91 -10.48
CA PHE A 55 -5.96 -1.44 -9.86
C PHE A 55 -6.25 -2.86 -10.33
N THR A 56 -6.70 -3.70 -9.41
CA THR A 56 -7.10 -5.08 -9.70
C THR A 56 -8.50 -5.35 -9.20
N GLY A 57 -9.23 -6.19 -9.93
CA GLY A 57 -10.59 -6.59 -9.54
C GLY A 57 -11.62 -5.46 -9.64
N ARG A 58 -12.75 -5.67 -8.97
CA ARG A 58 -13.88 -4.75 -8.95
C ARG A 58 -13.80 -3.84 -7.73
N CYS A 59 -14.48 -2.70 -7.79
CA CYS A 59 -14.65 -1.85 -6.61
C CYS A 59 -15.59 -2.54 -5.62
N TYR A 60 -15.35 -2.36 -4.34
CA TYR A 60 -16.22 -2.83 -3.26
C TYR A 60 -16.46 -1.70 -2.26
N PHE A 61 -17.41 -1.89 -1.36
CA PHE A 61 -17.80 -0.88 -0.38
C PHE A 61 -17.80 -1.47 1.02
N THR A 62 -17.36 -0.69 2.00
CA THR A 62 -17.51 -1.10 3.40
C THR A 62 -18.97 -0.95 3.84
N LYS A 63 -19.47 -1.86 4.67
CA LYS A 63 -20.87 -1.83 5.16
C LYS A 63 -21.16 -0.60 6.03
N ILE A 64 -20.15 -0.08 6.72
CA ILE A 64 -20.29 0.98 7.73
C ILE A 64 -20.25 2.38 7.10
N CYS A 65 -19.21 2.68 6.30
CA CYS A 65 -19.00 4.04 5.78
C CYS A 65 -19.35 4.21 4.30
N LYS A 66 -19.77 3.15 3.60
CA LYS A 66 -19.99 3.13 2.13
C LYS A 66 -18.78 3.68 1.36
N CYS A 67 -17.59 3.59 1.94
CA CYS A 67 -16.36 4.02 1.32
C CYS A 67 -16.06 3.09 0.14
N LYS A 68 -15.85 3.65 -1.06
CA LYS A 68 -15.51 2.88 -2.26
C LYS A 68 -14.03 2.49 -2.21
N LEU A 69 -13.76 1.20 -2.13
CA LEU A 69 -12.43 0.61 -2.08
C LEU A 69 -12.14 -0.14 -3.38
N LYS A 70 -10.86 -0.23 -3.72
CA LYS A 70 -10.38 -1.02 -4.86
C LYS A 70 -8.96 -1.49 -4.57
N ASP A 71 -8.70 -2.77 -4.85
CA ASP A 71 -7.39 -3.33 -4.61
C ASP A 71 -6.39 -2.86 -5.67
N ILE A 72 -5.12 -2.79 -5.28
CA ILE A 72 -3.99 -2.48 -6.17
C ILE A 72 -2.97 -3.63 -6.14
N ALA A 73 -2.29 -3.86 -7.25
CA ALA A 73 -1.22 -4.84 -7.34
C ALA A 73 -0.01 -4.29 -8.10
N CYS A 74 1.17 -4.81 -7.76
CA CYS A 74 2.42 -4.42 -8.42
C CYS A 74 2.47 -4.91 -9.87
N LEU A 75 2.73 -3.99 -10.80
CA LEU A 75 2.72 -4.26 -12.24
C LEU A 75 3.86 -5.20 -12.68
N LYS A 76 5.05 -5.12 -12.06
CA LYS A 76 6.19 -5.96 -12.46
C LYS A 76 5.96 -7.46 -12.21
N TRP A 77 5.20 -7.80 -11.17
CA TRP A 77 4.83 -9.19 -10.90
C TRP A 77 3.65 -9.63 -11.78
N CYS A 78 2.63 -8.78 -11.92
CA CYS A 78 1.43 -9.08 -12.70
C CYS A 78 1.68 -9.25 -14.21
N LYS A 79 2.77 -8.68 -14.75
CA LYS A 79 3.15 -8.83 -16.17
C LYS A 79 3.81 -10.18 -16.51
N ARG A 80 4.03 -11.08 -15.55
CA ARG A 80 4.52 -12.44 -15.82
C ARG A 80 3.32 -13.40 -15.96
N PRO A 81 3.04 -13.95 -17.17
CA PRO A 81 1.80 -14.69 -17.43
C PRO A 81 1.62 -15.92 -16.52
N THR A 82 2.69 -16.66 -16.22
CA THR A 82 2.67 -17.86 -15.36
C THR A 82 2.61 -17.57 -13.86
N LEU A 83 3.00 -16.37 -13.42
CA LEU A 83 3.02 -15.98 -11.99
C LEU A 83 1.87 -15.06 -11.59
N GLY A 84 1.23 -14.39 -12.55
CA GLY A 84 0.02 -13.60 -12.35
C GLY A 84 -1.20 -14.46 -11.98
N GLN A 85 -1.27 -15.71 -12.48
CA GLN A 85 -2.31 -16.70 -12.11
C GLN A 85 -2.14 -17.19 -10.67
N LEU A 86 -0.94 -17.59 -10.26
CA LEU A 86 -0.63 -18.03 -8.88
C LEU A 86 -0.92 -16.95 -7.81
N ALA A 87 -0.77 -15.67 -8.16
CA ALA A 87 -1.10 -14.56 -7.27
C ALA A 87 -2.61 -14.26 -7.16
N ARG A 88 -3.43 -14.72 -8.12
CA ARG A 88 -4.89 -14.71 -7.97
C ARG A 88 -5.35 -15.83 -7.04
N ASP A 89 -4.82 -17.04 -7.20
CA ASP A 89 -5.20 -18.19 -6.37
C ASP A 89 -4.85 -17.99 -4.88
N ARG A 90 -3.72 -17.35 -4.56
CA ARG A 90 -3.38 -17.02 -3.16
C ARG A 90 -4.29 -15.98 -2.51
N ARG A 91 -5.08 -15.21 -3.28
CA ARG A 91 -6.08 -14.27 -2.74
C ARG A 91 -7.39 -14.96 -2.36
N GLU A 92 -7.60 -16.21 -2.77
CA GLU A 92 -8.79 -16.98 -2.42
C GLU A 92 -8.69 -17.61 -1.01
N TYR A 93 -7.53 -17.51 -0.36
CA TYR A 93 -7.25 -18.06 0.99
C TYR A 93 -6.99 -16.99 2.07
N ARG A 94 -7.45 -15.75 1.87
CA ARG A 94 -7.41 -14.70 2.90
C ARG A 94 -8.77 -14.01 3.04
#